data_AF-A0A8T5S6A8-F1
#
_entry.id   AF-A0A8T5S6A8-F1
#
_cell.length_a   1.000
_cell.length_b   1.000
_cell.length_c   1.000
_cell.angle_alpha   90.00
_cell.angle_beta   90.00
_cell.angle_gamma   90.00
#
_symmetry.space_group_name_H-M   'P 1'
#
loop_
_entity.id
_entity.type
_entity.pdbx_description
1 polymer ?
#
loop_
_entity_poly.entity_id
_entity_poly.type
_entity_poly.pdbx_seq_one_letter_code
_entity_poly.pdbx_strand_id
1 'polypeptide(L)'
;MTLKPNLEKLFQDWNELNISTQKSLGDFDFAKIKEIRAKQGQLEDSIYEILKTNASDDIKKILPDGCGEMEVGFESEEKRFYFVMFDPDYEEEDEPKIIAITIDLNENVSLIKDFKME
;
A
#
# COMPACT_ATOMS: atom_id res chain seq x y z
N MET A 1 3.38 7.45 26.78
CA MET A 1 4.14 7.00 25.60
C MET A 1 3.18 6.26 24.70
N THR A 2 2.67 6.93 23.68
CA THR A 2 1.80 6.32 22.68
C THR A 2 2.65 5.38 21.83
N LEU A 3 2.39 4.08 21.94
CA LEU A 3 2.82 3.07 20.97
C LEU A 3 2.13 3.42 19.64
N LYS A 4 2.71 4.37 18.89
CA LYS A 4 2.38 4.49 17.47
C LYS A 4 2.80 3.17 16.82
N PRO A 5 1.96 2.53 16.00
CA PRO A 5 2.40 1.41 15.17
C PRO A 5 3.64 1.89 14.39
N ASN A 6 4.79 1.26 14.66
CA ASN A 6 6.04 1.70 14.06
C ASN A 6 6.01 1.31 12.58
N LEU A 7 5.89 2.29 11.67
CA LEU A 7 5.86 2.08 10.23
C LEU A 7 7.07 1.25 9.78
N GLU A 8 8.23 1.49 10.38
CA GLU A 8 9.45 0.72 10.11
C GLU A 8 9.27 -0.78 10.38
N LYS A 9 8.54 -1.13 11.44
CA LYS A 9 8.24 -2.52 11.75
C LYS A 9 7.26 -3.11 10.75
N LEU A 10 6.21 -2.37 10.38
CA LEU A 10 5.25 -2.82 9.36
C LEU A 10 5.95 -3.08 8.01
N PHE A 11 6.92 -2.26 7.66
CA PHE A 11 7.71 -2.40 6.43
C PHE A 11 8.65 -3.60 6.49
N GLN A 12 9.29 -3.83 7.63
CA GLN A 12 10.11 -5.01 7.86
C GLN A 12 9.26 -6.28 7.77
N ASP A 13 8.13 -6.32 8.48
CA ASP A 13 7.19 -7.46 8.48
C ASP A 13 6.70 -7.72 7.05
N TRP A 14 6.37 -6.67 6.28
CA TRP A 14 6.00 -6.80 4.87
C TRP A 14 7.08 -7.45 4.01
N ASN A 15 8.31 -6.95 4.13
CA ASN A 15 9.44 -7.43 3.35
C ASN A 15 9.77 -8.90 3.69
N GLU A 16 9.71 -9.28 4.97
CA GLU A 16 9.87 -10.67 5.40
C GLU A 16 8.79 -11.58 4.82
N LEU A 17 7.53 -11.14 4.81
CA LEU A 17 6.43 -11.87 4.18
C LEU A 17 6.64 -12.01 2.66
N ASN A 18 7.18 -10.99 1.99
CA ASN A 18 7.44 -11.04 0.55
C ASN A 18 8.54 -12.09 0.22
N ILE A 19 9.63 -12.10 0.99
CA ILE A 19 10.69 -13.13 0.90
C ILE A 19 10.10 -14.53 1.18
N SER A 20 9.25 -14.66 2.19
CA SER A 20 8.59 -15.92 2.54
C SER A 20 7.65 -16.41 1.43
N THR A 21 6.96 -15.50 0.75
CA THR A 21 6.08 -15.80 -0.38
C THR A 21 6.88 -16.35 -1.55
N GLN A 22 8.00 -15.72 -1.92
CA GLN A 22 8.88 -16.20 -2.99
C GLN A 22 9.40 -17.61 -2.71
N LYS A 23 9.80 -17.89 -1.47
CA LYS A 23 10.23 -19.23 -1.06
C LYS A 23 9.09 -20.25 -1.15
N SER A 24 7.91 -19.90 -0.62
CA SER A 24 6.74 -20.79 -0.61
C SER A 24 6.19 -21.07 -2.01
N LEU A 25 6.34 -20.10 -2.94
CA LEU A 25 6.06 -20.29 -4.37
C LEU A 25 6.99 -21.31 -5.01
N GLY A 26 8.29 -21.26 -4.71
CA GLY A 26 9.26 -22.26 -5.17
C GLY A 26 8.96 -23.68 -4.66
N ASP A 27 8.43 -23.78 -3.44
CA ASP A 27 8.02 -25.05 -2.81
C ASP A 27 6.58 -25.48 -3.16
N PHE A 28 5.85 -24.72 -3.99
CA PHE A 28 4.42 -24.91 -4.33
C PHE A 28 3.49 -25.04 -3.11
N ASP A 29 3.83 -24.39 -1.99
CA ASP A 29 3.06 -24.43 -0.75
C ASP A 29 1.96 -23.34 -0.75
N PHE A 30 0.88 -23.62 -1.47
CA PHE A 30 -0.25 -22.71 -1.61
C PHE A 30 -0.98 -22.40 -0.31
N ALA A 31 -0.91 -23.29 0.69
CA ALA A 31 -1.48 -23.05 2.01
C ALA A 31 -0.74 -21.91 2.73
N LYS A 32 0.60 -21.97 2.74
CA LYS A 32 1.43 -20.89 3.29
C LYS A 32 1.28 -19.58 2.53
N ILE A 33 1.20 -19.62 1.20
CA ILE A 33 0.97 -18.41 0.39
C ILE A 33 -0.33 -17.72 0.80
N LYS A 34 -1.40 -18.48 1.03
CA LYS A 34 -2.68 -17.93 1.48
C LYS A 34 -2.58 -17.29 2.86
N GLU A 35 -1.87 -17.92 3.81
CA GLU A 35 -1.61 -17.34 5.13
C GLU A 35 -0.78 -16.06 5.06
N ILE A 36 0.26 -16.04 4.21
CA ILE A 36 1.10 -14.86 4.02
C ILE A 36 0.26 -13.71 3.44
N ARG A 37 -0.55 -13.97 2.41
CA ARG A 37 -1.45 -12.96 1.83
C ARG A 37 -2.45 -12.40 2.85
N ALA A 38 -2.97 -13.24 3.75
CA ALA A 38 -3.86 -12.76 4.80
C ALA A 38 -3.14 -11.83 5.79
N LYS A 39 -1.88 -12.12 6.13
CA LYS A 39 -1.05 -11.23 6.98
C LYS A 39 -0.66 -9.96 6.25
N GLN A 40 -0.38 -10.04 4.96
CA GLN A 40 -0.16 -8.89 4.10
C GLN A 40 -1.39 -7.98 4.16
N GLY A 41 -2.61 -8.46 3.87
CA GLY A 41 -3.82 -7.61 3.97
C GLY A 41 -3.95 -6.86 5.32
N GLN A 42 -3.63 -7.52 6.44
CA GLN A 42 -3.63 -6.87 7.76
C GLN A 42 -2.58 -5.76 7.92
N LEU A 43 -1.39 -5.93 7.31
CA LEU A 43 -0.36 -4.90 7.28
C LEU A 43 -0.75 -3.75 6.36
N GLU A 44 -1.33 -4.04 5.19
CA GLU A 44 -1.84 -3.02 4.26
C GLU A 44 -2.87 -2.13 4.96
N ASP A 45 -3.87 -2.74 5.62
CA ASP A 45 -4.88 -2.03 6.42
C ASP A 45 -4.23 -1.17 7.52
N SER A 46 -3.21 -1.69 8.20
CA SER A 46 -2.51 -0.96 9.26
C SER A 46 -1.73 0.24 8.73
N ILE A 47 -1.03 0.08 7.59
CA ILE A 47 -0.30 1.17 6.93
C ILE A 47 -1.29 2.20 6.38
N TYR A 48 -2.41 1.73 5.84
CA TYR A 48 -3.44 2.56 5.27
C TYR A 48 -4.09 3.49 6.31
N GLU A 49 -4.36 3.01 7.52
CA GLU A 49 -4.85 3.85 8.62
C GLU A 49 -3.84 4.94 9.02
N ILE A 50 -2.53 4.63 8.99
CA ILE A 50 -1.48 5.59 9.27
C ILE A 50 -1.38 6.63 8.14
N LEU A 51 -1.51 6.19 6.89
CA LEU A 51 -1.60 7.05 5.72
C LEU A 51 -2.81 7.98 5.83
N LYS A 52 -4.01 7.47 6.09
CA LYS A 52 -5.21 8.30 6.30
C LYS A 52 -5.00 9.32 7.41
N THR A 53 -4.34 8.95 8.50
CA THR A 53 -4.09 9.87 9.62
C THR A 53 -3.18 11.03 9.22
N ASN A 54 -2.10 10.73 8.49
CA ASN A 54 -1.06 11.69 8.10
C ASN A 54 -1.31 12.39 6.76
N ALA A 55 -2.26 11.93 5.97
CA ALA A 55 -2.65 12.52 4.70
C ALA A 55 -3.24 13.92 4.87
N SER A 56 -3.01 14.77 3.86
CA SER A 56 -3.68 16.08 3.76
C SER A 56 -5.19 15.91 3.54
N ASP A 57 -5.97 16.94 3.87
CA ASP A 57 -7.42 16.91 3.72
C ASP A 57 -7.86 16.67 2.27
N ASP A 58 -7.06 17.08 1.29
CA ASP A 58 -7.36 16.82 -0.13
C ASP A 58 -7.17 15.36 -0.51
N ILE A 59 -6.11 14.71 0.00
CA ILE A 59 -5.89 13.27 -0.20
C ILE A 59 -6.98 12.46 0.53
N LYS A 60 -7.38 12.87 1.74
CA LYS A 60 -8.45 12.19 2.50
C LYS A 60 -9.80 12.16 1.79
N LYS A 61 -10.11 13.15 0.95
CA LYS A 61 -11.38 13.22 0.21
C LYS A 61 -11.46 12.21 -0.93
N ILE A 62 -10.32 11.87 -1.53
CA ILE A 62 -10.21 10.93 -2.66
C ILE A 62 -9.95 9.51 -2.21
N LEU A 63 -9.48 9.32 -0.97
CA LEU A 63 -9.21 8.01 -0.41
C LEU A 63 -10.51 7.21 -0.21
N PRO A 64 -10.53 5.92 -0.57
CA PRO A 64 -11.68 5.05 -0.31
C PRO A 64 -11.88 4.81 1.19
N ASP A 65 -12.98 4.13 1.54
CA ASP A 65 -13.22 3.79 2.95
C ASP A 65 -12.25 2.72 3.44
N GLY A 66 -11.87 1.77 2.58
CA GLY A 66 -10.97 0.66 2.89
C GLY A 66 -9.81 0.47 1.91
N CYS A 67 -8.73 -0.14 2.38
CA CYS A 67 -7.55 -0.43 1.58
C CYS A 67 -7.82 -1.42 0.44
N GLY A 68 -8.81 -2.30 0.60
CA GLY A 68 -9.14 -3.34 -0.39
C GLY A 68 -9.67 -2.84 -1.74
N GLU A 69 -9.94 -1.54 -1.87
CA GLU A 69 -10.33 -0.88 -3.12
C GLU A 69 -9.12 -0.37 -3.91
N MET A 70 -7.90 -0.55 -3.38
CA MET A 70 -6.66 -0.08 -3.98
C MET A 70 -5.69 -1.24 -4.17
N GLU A 71 -4.82 -1.11 -5.17
CA GLU A 71 -3.66 -1.99 -5.30
C GLU A 71 -2.51 -1.45 -4.47
N VAL A 72 -1.88 -2.32 -3.68
CA VAL A 72 -0.79 -1.94 -2.79
C VAL A 72 0.54 -2.44 -3.35
N GLY A 73 1.43 -1.51 -3.64
CA GLY A 73 2.82 -1.76 -4.02
C GLY A 73 3.78 -1.43 -2.89
N PHE A 74 4.90 -2.16 -2.83
CA PHE A 74 6.00 -1.85 -1.92
C PHE A 74 7.30 -1.73 -2.71
N GLU A 75 7.95 -0.58 -2.60
CA GLU A 75 9.30 -0.34 -3.11
C GLU A 75 10.29 -0.47 -1.96
N SER A 76 11.15 -1.49 -2.05
CA SER A 76 12.10 -1.83 -1.00
C SER A 76 13.31 -0.89 -0.92
N GLU A 77 13.68 -0.23 -2.03
CA GLU A 77 14.87 0.64 -2.07
C GLU A 77 14.63 1.96 -1.36
N GLU A 78 13.58 2.70 -1.73
CA GLU A 78 13.20 3.94 -1.04
C GLU A 78 12.38 3.70 0.22
N LYS A 79 12.01 2.43 0.48
CA LYS A 79 11.08 2.04 1.55
C LYS A 79 9.84 2.90 1.50
N ARG A 80 9.05 2.67 0.46
CA ARG A 80 7.81 3.40 0.19
C ARG A 80 6.69 2.44 -0.17
N PHE A 81 5.51 2.67 0.41
CA PHE A 81 4.28 2.02 -0.02
C PHE A 81 3.54 2.89 -1.03
N TYR A 82 2.94 2.24 -2.01
CA TYR A 82 2.14 2.83 -3.07
C TYR A 82 0.73 2.27 -2.94
N PHE A 83 -0.26 3.15 -2.79
CA PHE A 83 -1.67 2.80 -2.81
C PHE A 83 -2.24 3.36 -4.12
N VAL A 84 -2.51 2.46 -5.06
CA VAL A 84 -2.85 2.78 -6.44
C VAL A 84 -4.34 2.57 -6.65
N MET A 85 -4.99 3.57 -7.24
CA MET A 85 -6.42 3.52 -7.55
C MET A 85 -6.72 4.33 -8.81
N PHE A 86 -7.90 4.10 -9.39
CA PHE A 86 -8.41 4.99 -10.43
C PHE A 86 -8.62 6.39 -9.86
N ASP A 87 -8.31 7.41 -10.65
CA ASP A 87 -8.55 8.80 -10.26
C ASP A 87 -10.07 9.00 -10.11
N PRO A 88 -10.58 9.30 -8.90
CA PRO A 88 -12.02 9.50 -8.70
C PRO A 88 -12.53 10.78 -9.36
N ASP A 89 -11.64 11.74 -9.65
CA ASP A 89 -11.96 12.97 -10.38
C ASP A 89 -11.85 12.80 -11.90
N TYR A 90 -11.65 11.56 -12.37
CA TYR A 90 -11.61 11.25 -13.78
C TYR A 90 -12.97 11.45 -14.45
N GLU A 91 -13.11 12.53 -15.21
CA GLU A 91 -14.15 12.67 -16.22
C GLU A 91 -13.74 11.84 -17.45
N GLU A 92 -14.64 10.97 -17.93
CA GLU A 92 -14.42 10.06 -19.07
C GLU A 92 -13.71 10.73 -20.27
N GLU A 93 -12.39 10.63 -20.31
CA GLU A 93 -11.57 10.83 -21.51
C GLU A 93 -11.22 9.45 -22.10
N ASP A 94 -10.50 9.35 -23.22
CA ASP A 94 -10.33 8.07 -23.93
C ASP A 94 -9.52 7.00 -23.17
N GLU A 95 -8.79 7.34 -22.09
CA GLU A 95 -7.95 6.42 -21.30
C GLU A 95 -8.06 6.62 -19.79
N PRO A 96 -8.32 5.57 -18.98
CA PRO A 96 -8.50 5.69 -17.54
C PRO A 96 -7.23 6.24 -16.86
N LYS A 97 -7.38 7.30 -16.06
CA LYS A 97 -6.27 7.86 -15.26
C LYS A 97 -6.16 7.11 -13.93
N ILE A 98 -4.92 6.80 -13.57
CA ILE A 98 -4.58 6.13 -12.31
C ILE A 98 -3.79 7.13 -11.47
N ILE A 99 -4.04 7.12 -10.16
CA ILE A 99 -3.28 7.87 -9.16
C ILE A 99 -2.59 6.90 -8.22
N ALA A 100 -1.45 7.32 -7.67
CA ALA A 100 -0.76 6.61 -6.60
C ALA A 100 -0.57 7.52 -5.40
N ILE A 101 -1.01 7.05 -4.24
CA ILE A 101 -0.81 7.74 -2.97
C ILE A 101 0.28 6.99 -2.22
N THR A 102 1.35 7.69 -1.86
CA THR A 102 2.54 7.06 -1.30
C THR A 102 2.76 7.46 0.14
N ILE A 103 3.27 6.53 0.96
CA ILE A 103 3.75 6.81 2.31
C ILE A 103 5.17 6.26 2.50
N ASP A 104 6.07 7.09 3.06
CA ASP A 104 7.44 6.71 3.42
C ASP A 104 7.58 6.40 4.92
N LEU A 105 8.75 5.90 5.34
CA LEU A 105 9.07 5.61 6.74
C LEU A 105 8.95 6.80 7.69
N ASN A 106 9.00 8.03 7.18
CA ASN A 106 8.87 9.24 7.98
C ASN A 106 7.41 9.69 8.11
N GLU A 107 6.46 8.85 7.71
CA GLU A 107 5.03 9.15 7.66
C GLU A 107 4.67 10.26 6.64
N ASN A 108 5.57 10.58 5.69
CA ASN A 108 5.27 11.57 4.67
C ASN A 108 4.34 10.96 3.62
N VAL A 109 3.18 11.60 3.42
CA VAL A 109 2.19 11.19 2.41
C VAL A 109 2.31 12.10 1.18
N SER A 110 2.31 11.50 -0.01
CA SER A 110 2.33 12.23 -1.29
C SER A 110 1.32 11.65 -2.27
N LEU A 111 0.81 12.47 -3.18
CA LEU A 111 -0.07 12.06 -4.29
C LEU A 111 0.71 12.21 -5.61
N ILE A 112 0.78 11.12 -6.36
CA ILE A 112 1.32 11.08 -7.72
C ILE A 112 0.13 10.99 -8.66
N LYS A 113 -0.12 12.06 -9.40
CA LYS A 113 -1.11 12.10 -10.48
C LYS A 113 -0.55 11.46 -11.74
N ASP A 114 -1.42 10.93 -12.58
CA ASP A 114 -1.05 10.27 -13.85
C ASP A 114 -0.02 9.15 -13.66
N PHE A 115 -0.22 8.33 -12.64
CA PHE A 115 0.64 7.19 -12.36
C PHE A 115 0.54 6.18 -13.51
N LYS A 116 1.68 5.87 -14.13
CA LYS A 116 1.78 4.87 -15.20
C LYS A 116 2.51 3.65 -14.65
N MET A 117 1.89 2.49 -14.78
CA MET A 117 2.63 1.23 -14.66
C MET A 117 3.40 1.05 -15.97
N GLU A 118 4.72 1.19 -15.93
CA GLU A 118 5.60 0.76 -17.03
C GLU A 118 5.77 -0.77 -17.05
#